data_AF-A0AAV7K5S9-F1
#
_entry.id   AF-A0AAV7K5S9-F1
#
_cell.length_a   1.000
_cell.length_b   1.000
_cell.length_c   1.000
_cell.angle_alpha   90.00
_cell.angle_beta   90.00
_cell.angle_gamma   90.00
#
_symmetry.space_group_name_H-M   'P 1'
#
loop_
_entity.id
_entity.type
_entity.pdbx_description
1 polymer ?
#
loop_
_entity_poly.entity_id
_entity_poly.type
_entity_poly.pdbx_seq_one_letter_code
_entity_poly.pdbx_strand_id
1 'polypeptide(L)'
;MCSWMTEDKRWSPTDQLSAKFTVTGFSNWKKALSGAMKSDGKHSAGSFQKHERSEAHAKALVAFTTAQQGNDTASLLSEAFKASKINGRAAMTAIFECYRFLARQGLPFRGHLQNTGNATELLKLCGRFDPSIAEWICRSSTQDSSKYTWTNWNTQNDSY
;
A
#
# COMPACT_ATOMS: atom_id res chain seq x y z
N MET A 1 6.88 -24.34 -11.19
CA MET A 1 7.62 -24.68 -9.95
C MET A 1 8.28 -23.41 -9.44
N CYS A 2 7.71 -22.78 -8.42
CA CYS A 2 8.36 -21.70 -7.66
C CYS A 2 8.08 -21.95 -6.17
N SER A 3 9.13 -22.40 -5.48
CA SER A 3 9.16 -22.82 -4.09
C SER A 3 9.53 -21.64 -3.21
N TRP A 4 8.57 -20.78 -2.85
CA TRP A 4 8.71 -19.76 -1.81
C TRP A 4 7.36 -19.51 -1.12
N MET A 5 6.69 -20.57 -0.65
CA MET A 5 5.78 -20.44 0.48
C MET A 5 6.62 -20.63 1.73
N THR A 6 7.26 -19.54 2.17
CA THR A 6 7.71 -19.40 3.55
C THR A 6 6.56 -19.84 4.44
N GLU A 7 6.83 -20.82 5.29
CA GLU A 7 5.92 -21.31 6.33
C GLU A 7 5.13 -20.15 6.92
N ASP A 8 3.80 -20.23 6.81
CA ASP A 8 2.90 -19.41 7.60
C ASP A 8 3.20 -19.70 9.07
N LYS A 9 4.14 -18.95 9.66
CA LYS A 9 4.27 -18.83 11.11
C LYS A 9 3.08 -18.02 11.60
N ARG A 10 1.91 -18.66 11.54
CA ARG A 10 0.74 -18.25 12.30
C ARG A 10 1.22 -18.12 13.73
N TRP A 11 1.22 -16.89 14.23
CA TRP A 11 1.54 -16.59 15.62
C TRP A 11 0.75 -17.53 16.51
N SER A 12 1.43 -18.50 17.11
CA SER A 12 0.88 -19.34 18.17
C SER A 12 1.42 -18.77 19.48
N PRO A 13 0.57 -18.41 20.45
CA PRO A 13 1.02 -18.05 21.80
C PRO A 13 1.69 -19.28 22.41
N THR A 14 2.98 -19.45 22.15
CA THR A 14 3.74 -20.68 22.45
C THR A 14 4.15 -20.74 23.91
N ASP A 15 3.74 -19.75 24.70
CA ASP A 15 4.07 -19.66 26.12
C ASP A 15 2.78 -19.66 26.95
N GLN A 16 2.62 -20.62 27.87
CA GLN A 16 1.42 -20.74 28.72
C GLN A 16 1.14 -19.46 29.53
N LEU A 17 2.16 -18.64 29.76
CA LEU A 17 2.02 -17.33 30.36
C LEU A 17 1.20 -16.39 29.46
N SER A 18 1.51 -16.33 28.16
CA SER A 18 0.81 -15.46 27.20
C SER A 18 -0.67 -15.84 27.03
N ALA A 19 -0.99 -17.14 27.05
CA ALA A 19 -2.37 -17.63 26.93
C ALA A 19 -3.27 -17.15 28.09
N LYS A 20 -2.71 -16.94 29.29
CA LYS A 20 -3.46 -16.37 30.42
C LYS A 20 -3.81 -14.90 30.24
N PHE A 21 -3.01 -14.15 29.50
CA PHE A 21 -3.30 -12.74 29.21
C PHE A 21 -4.32 -12.57 28.07
N THR A 22 -4.39 -13.51 27.13
CA THR A 22 -5.17 -13.34 25.91
C THR A 22 -6.41 -14.22 25.81
N VAL A 23 -6.40 -15.43 26.40
CA VAL A 23 -7.46 -16.44 26.20
C VAL A 23 -8.14 -16.83 27.50
N THR A 24 -7.38 -17.29 28.50
CA THR A 24 -7.97 -17.98 29.65
C THR A 24 -8.18 -17.10 30.87
N GLY A 25 -7.47 -15.97 30.99
CA GLY A 25 -7.50 -15.12 32.18
C GLY A 25 -6.82 -15.72 33.42
N PHE A 26 -6.90 -14.98 34.54
CA PHE A 26 -6.39 -15.41 35.84
C PHE A 26 -7.54 -15.77 36.80
N SER A 27 -7.63 -17.04 37.18
CA SER A 27 -8.55 -17.50 38.22
C SER A 27 -8.02 -17.26 39.65
N ASN A 28 -6.70 -17.13 39.81
CA ASN A 28 -6.06 -16.84 41.09
C ASN A 28 -5.15 -15.61 40.97
N TRP A 29 -5.68 -14.47 41.43
CA TRP A 29 -5.02 -13.17 41.37
C TRP A 29 -3.75 -13.08 42.23
N LYS A 30 -3.66 -13.86 43.32
CA LYS A 30 -2.45 -13.91 44.15
C LYS A 30 -1.25 -14.43 43.36
N LYS A 31 -1.46 -15.41 42.48
CA LYS A 31 -0.42 -15.95 41.56
C LYS A 31 -0.08 -15.01 40.41
N ALA A 32 -1.02 -14.14 40.02
CA ALA A 32 -0.77 -13.10 39.02
C ALA A 32 0.20 -12.03 39.55
N LEU A 33 -0.04 -11.59 40.80
CA LEU A 33 0.73 -10.57 41.49
C LEU A 33 2.05 -11.09 42.09
N SER A 34 2.02 -12.26 42.73
CA SER A 34 3.16 -12.83 43.46
C SER A 34 3.35 -14.32 43.15
N GLY A 35 4.59 -14.73 42.93
CA GLY A 35 4.94 -16.13 42.72
C GLY A 35 5.04 -16.91 44.03
N ALA A 36 5.36 -18.20 43.92
CA ALA A 36 5.61 -19.07 45.07
C ALA A 36 6.70 -18.50 45.99
N MET A 37 6.55 -18.71 47.29
CA MET A 37 7.56 -18.39 48.29
C MET A 37 8.80 -19.26 48.04
N LYS A 38 9.97 -18.62 47.92
CA LYS A 38 11.26 -19.29 47.79
C LYS A 38 11.81 -19.69 49.16
N SER A 39 12.84 -20.52 49.18
CA SER A 39 13.61 -20.90 50.37
C SER A 39 14.04 -19.71 51.23
N ASP A 40 14.33 -18.58 50.58
CA ASP A 40 14.89 -17.38 51.20
C ASP A 40 13.80 -16.47 51.82
N GLY A 41 12.58 -16.99 51.99
CA GLY A 41 11.43 -16.26 52.53
C GLY A 41 10.78 -15.24 51.58
N LYS A 42 11.37 -15.00 50.39
CA LYS A 42 10.86 -14.05 49.40
C LYS A 42 9.93 -14.71 48.39
N HIS A 43 8.90 -13.99 47.94
CA HIS A 43 8.08 -14.42 46.82
C HIS A 43 8.88 -14.36 45.50
N SER A 44 8.69 -15.37 44.64
CA SER A 44 9.14 -15.32 43.26
C SER A 44 8.30 -14.33 42.42
N ALA A 45 8.80 -13.96 41.24
CA ALA A 45 8.07 -13.05 40.35
C ALA A 45 6.69 -13.65 39.97
N GLY A 46 5.65 -12.84 40.13
CA GLY A 46 4.29 -13.15 39.67
C GLY A 46 4.20 -13.20 38.15
N SER A 47 3.05 -13.66 37.64
CA SER A 47 2.82 -13.76 36.20
C SER A 47 2.90 -12.42 35.47
N PHE A 48 2.45 -11.31 36.09
CA PHE A 48 2.54 -9.97 35.51
C PHE A 48 3.99 -9.53 35.31
N GLN A 49 4.81 -9.68 36.36
CA GLN A 49 6.21 -9.29 36.32
C GLN A 49 7.04 -10.17 35.36
N LYS A 50 6.65 -11.43 35.20
CA LYS A 50 7.23 -12.32 34.17
C LYS A 50 6.84 -11.90 32.76
N HIS A 51 5.59 -11.50 32.54
CA HIS A 51 5.11 -11.02 31.25
C HIS A 51 5.74 -9.68 30.86
N GLU A 52 5.85 -8.74 31.79
CA GLU A 52 6.50 -7.44 31.55
C GLU A 52 7.93 -7.59 31.01
N ARG A 53 8.65 -8.62 31.47
CA ARG A 53 10.01 -8.97 31.01
C ARG A 53 10.03 -9.91 29.80
N SER A 54 8.88 -10.35 29.33
CA SER A 54 8.79 -11.29 28.22
C SER A 54 9.05 -10.60 26.89
N GLU A 55 9.61 -11.35 25.95
CA GLU A 55 9.85 -10.88 24.59
C GLU A 55 8.55 -10.47 23.88
N ALA A 56 7.43 -11.12 24.22
CA ALA A 56 6.12 -10.78 23.69
C ALA A 56 5.69 -9.36 24.08
N HIS A 57 5.88 -8.97 25.34
CA HIS A 57 5.57 -7.60 25.79
C HIS A 57 6.49 -6.58 25.13
N ALA A 58 7.79 -6.86 25.05
CA ALA A 58 8.76 -6.00 24.38
C ALA A 58 8.40 -5.79 22.89
N LYS A 59 8.08 -6.87 22.17
CA LYS A 59 7.64 -6.80 20.76
C LYS A 59 6.33 -6.02 20.61
N ALA A 60 5.37 -6.21 21.50
CA ALA A 60 4.11 -5.47 21.49
C ALA A 60 4.33 -3.97 21.71
N LEU A 61 5.19 -3.59 22.65
CA LEU A 61 5.57 -2.19 22.88
C LEU A 61 6.27 -1.59 21.67
N VAL A 62 7.21 -2.30 21.04
CA VAL A 62 7.87 -1.84 19.81
C VAL A 62 6.86 -1.67 18.69
N ALA A 63 5.94 -2.61 18.49
CA ALA A 63 4.90 -2.50 17.47
C ALA A 63 3.95 -1.32 17.74
N PHE A 64 3.53 -1.14 19.00
CA PHE A 64 2.66 -0.05 19.41
C PHE A 64 3.32 1.31 19.26
N THR A 65 4.57 1.45 19.72
CA THR A 65 5.34 2.69 19.60
C THR A 65 5.68 3.00 18.14
N THR A 66 6.06 2.00 17.35
CA THR A 66 6.25 2.16 15.90
C THR A 66 4.96 2.58 15.20
N ALA A 67 3.80 2.03 15.59
CA ALA A 67 2.50 2.44 15.06
C ALA A 67 2.10 3.87 15.47
N GLN A 68 2.56 4.33 16.64
CA GLN A 68 2.35 5.71 17.11
C GLN A 68 3.36 6.71 16.51
N GLN A 69 4.56 6.25 16.16
CA GLN A 69 5.62 7.05 15.54
C GLN A 69 5.51 7.08 14.01
N GLY A 70 4.85 6.09 13.40
CA GLY A 70 4.51 6.10 11.99
C GLY A 70 3.52 7.22 11.68
N ASN A 71 3.73 7.91 10.55
CA ASN A 71 2.76 8.89 10.04
C ASN A 71 1.35 8.28 10.08
N ASP A 72 0.37 9.04 10.57
CA ASP A 72 -1.03 8.65 10.59
C ASP A 72 -1.41 8.05 9.23
N THR A 73 -1.98 6.84 9.24
CA THR A 73 -2.35 6.16 7.99
C THR A 73 -3.29 7.03 7.16
N ALA A 74 -4.14 7.83 7.82
CA ALA A 74 -4.98 8.81 7.16
C ALA A 74 -4.18 9.96 6.54
N SER A 75 -3.08 10.41 7.16
CA SER A 75 -2.21 11.45 6.59
C SER A 75 -1.41 10.93 5.39
N LEU A 76 -0.87 9.71 5.46
CA LEU A 76 -0.18 9.07 4.34
C LEU A 76 -1.11 8.87 3.14
N LEU A 77 -2.33 8.39 3.38
CA LEU A 77 -3.35 8.26 2.34
C LEU A 77 -3.69 9.63 1.75
N SER A 78 -3.90 10.64 2.58
CA SER A 78 -4.20 12.01 2.14
C SER A 78 -3.11 12.59 1.24
N GLU A 79 -1.84 12.39 1.60
CA GLU A 79 -0.70 12.85 0.82
C GLU A 79 -0.57 12.12 -0.52
N ALA A 80 -0.72 10.79 -0.52
CA ALA A 80 -0.76 10.00 -1.75
C ALA A 80 -1.91 10.42 -2.68
N PHE A 81 -3.10 10.71 -2.12
CA PHE A 81 -4.24 11.22 -2.88
C PHE A 81 -3.98 12.61 -3.47
N LYS A 82 -3.33 13.50 -2.71
CA LYS A 82 -2.95 14.84 -3.20
C LYS A 82 -1.96 14.74 -4.36
N ALA A 83 -0.91 13.93 -4.23
CA ALA A 83 0.08 13.70 -5.28
C ALA A 83 -0.59 13.13 -6.55
N SER A 84 -1.43 12.11 -6.41
CA SER A 84 -2.19 11.51 -7.52
C SER A 84 -3.08 12.54 -8.24
N LYS A 85 -3.76 13.42 -7.51
CA LYS A 85 -4.58 14.50 -8.10
C LYS A 85 -3.75 15.51 -8.88
N ILE A 86 -2.59 15.89 -8.37
CA ILE A 86 -1.68 16.83 -9.05
C ILE A 86 -1.19 16.21 -10.35
N ASN A 87 -0.68 14.99 -10.30
CA ASN A 87 -0.19 14.27 -11.48
C ASN A 87 -1.30 14.06 -12.53
N GLY A 88 -2.51 13.70 -12.07
CA GLY A 88 -3.67 13.54 -12.96
C GLY A 88 -4.08 14.85 -13.66
N ARG A 89 -4.02 16.00 -12.98
CA ARG A 89 -4.31 17.31 -13.57
C ARG A 89 -3.24 17.73 -14.59
N ALA A 90 -1.97 17.47 -14.29
CA ALA A 90 -0.86 17.73 -15.20
C ALA A 90 -1.02 16.92 -16.50
N ALA A 91 -1.26 15.62 -16.37
CA ALA A 91 -1.51 14.74 -17.52
C ALA A 91 -2.72 15.18 -18.34
N MET A 92 -3.85 15.49 -17.70
CA MET A 92 -5.06 15.96 -18.39
C MET A 92 -4.83 17.26 -19.17
N THR A 93 -4.10 18.21 -18.56
CA THR A 93 -3.75 19.48 -19.23
C THR A 93 -2.89 19.23 -20.46
N ALA A 94 -1.88 18.36 -20.34
CA ALA A 94 -1.02 18.01 -21.46
C ALA A 94 -1.77 17.34 -22.60
N ILE A 95 -2.75 16.47 -22.29
CA ILE A 95 -3.62 15.84 -23.30
C ILE A 95 -4.37 16.92 -24.08
N PHE A 96 -5.08 17.82 -23.40
CA PHE A 96 -5.84 18.87 -24.09
C PHE A 96 -4.95 19.79 -24.92
N GLU A 97 -3.76 20.15 -24.44
CA GLU A 97 -2.81 20.94 -25.22
C GLU A 97 -2.29 20.18 -26.46
N CYS A 98 -2.04 18.88 -26.36
CA CYS A 98 -1.68 18.05 -27.52
C CYS A 98 -2.80 18.04 -28.57
N TYR A 99 -4.05 17.82 -28.16
CA TYR A 99 -5.21 17.86 -29.08
C TYR A 99 -5.39 19.25 -29.69
N ARG A 100 -5.29 20.31 -28.89
CA ARG A 100 -5.39 21.70 -29.34
C ARG A 100 -4.30 22.02 -30.35
N PHE A 101 -3.06 21.61 -30.10
CA PHE A 101 -1.94 21.79 -31.02
C PHE A 101 -2.23 21.15 -32.37
N LEU A 102 -2.60 19.86 -32.37
CA LEU A 102 -2.90 19.13 -33.60
C LEU A 102 -4.10 19.73 -34.35
N ALA A 103 -5.13 20.17 -33.63
CA ALA A 103 -6.32 20.78 -34.21
C ALA A 103 -5.98 22.08 -34.93
N ARG A 104 -5.13 22.92 -34.32
CA ARG A 104 -4.65 24.17 -34.92
C ARG A 104 -3.80 23.94 -36.17
N GLN A 105 -3.06 22.84 -36.22
CA GLN A 105 -2.24 22.45 -37.37
C GLN A 105 -3.03 21.68 -38.44
N GLY A 106 -4.32 21.38 -38.21
CA GLY A 106 -5.11 20.54 -39.10
C GLY A 106 -4.60 19.10 -39.21
N LEU A 107 -3.83 18.64 -38.23
CA LEU A 107 -3.24 17.29 -38.24
C LEU A 107 -4.24 16.28 -37.67
N PRO A 108 -4.34 15.08 -38.27
CA PRO A 108 -5.19 14.03 -37.74
C PRO A 108 -4.68 13.58 -36.37
N PHE A 109 -5.58 13.47 -35.38
CA PHE A 109 -5.19 13.03 -34.04
C PHE A 109 -4.73 11.56 -34.02
N ARG A 110 -5.28 10.74 -34.92
CA ARG A 110 -5.08 9.30 -35.00
C ARG A 110 -4.29 8.94 -36.26
N GLY A 111 -3.61 7.80 -36.20
CA GLY A 111 -2.91 7.20 -37.33
C GLY A 111 -3.70 6.01 -37.87
N HIS A 112 -3.21 5.40 -38.95
CA HIS A 112 -3.83 4.20 -39.53
C HIS A 112 -3.72 2.96 -38.64
N LEU A 113 -2.72 2.91 -37.75
CA LEU A 113 -2.54 1.83 -36.77
C LEU A 113 -2.87 2.34 -35.37
N GLN A 114 -3.37 1.43 -34.51
CA GLN A 114 -3.79 1.70 -33.12
C GLN A 114 -2.79 2.53 -32.29
N ASN A 115 -1.48 2.35 -32.52
CA ASN A 115 -0.43 2.94 -31.69
C ASN A 115 0.43 4.01 -32.39
N THR A 116 0.05 4.44 -33.61
CA THR A 116 0.86 5.35 -34.44
C THR A 116 0.17 6.69 -34.71
N GLY A 117 -0.71 7.14 -33.80
CA GLY A 117 -1.41 8.42 -33.94
C GLY A 117 -0.57 9.62 -33.51
N ASN A 118 -0.75 10.75 -34.17
CA ASN A 118 -0.02 11.99 -33.86
C ASN A 118 -0.26 12.43 -32.41
N ALA A 119 -1.47 12.23 -31.86
CA ALA A 119 -1.76 12.55 -30.46
C ALA A 119 -0.96 11.65 -29.50
N THR A 120 -0.85 10.36 -29.81
CA THR A 120 -0.09 9.39 -29.00
C THR A 120 1.41 9.68 -29.06
N GLU A 121 1.95 9.97 -30.23
CA GLU A 121 3.37 10.32 -30.39
C GLU A 121 3.71 11.65 -29.73
N LEU A 122 2.83 12.65 -29.83
CA LEU A 122 3.02 13.93 -29.15
C LEU A 122 2.96 13.79 -27.63
N LEU A 123 2.05 12.96 -27.10
CA LEU A 123 1.99 12.65 -25.67
C LEU A 123 3.22 11.89 -25.19
N LYS A 124 3.74 10.93 -25.98
CA LYS A 124 5.02 10.26 -25.68
C LYS A 124 6.17 11.25 -25.66
N LEU A 125 6.19 12.23 -26.58
CA LEU A 125 7.18 13.29 -26.61
C LEU A 125 7.08 14.16 -25.34
N CYS A 126 5.88 14.59 -24.94
CA CYS A 126 5.66 15.30 -23.68
C CYS A 126 6.12 14.49 -22.46
N GLY A 127 5.86 13.18 -22.44
CA GLY A 127 6.32 12.28 -21.39
C GLY A 127 7.85 12.16 -21.26
N ARG A 128 8.63 12.50 -22.30
CA ARG A 128 10.09 12.57 -22.20
C ARG A 128 10.56 13.76 -21.36
N PHE A 129 9.76 14.82 -21.30
CA PHE A 129 10.08 16.05 -20.56
C PHE A 129 9.39 16.09 -19.18
N ASP A 130 8.27 15.40 -19.02
CA ASP A 130 7.54 15.30 -17.75
C ASP A 130 7.27 13.82 -17.38
N PRO A 131 7.97 13.30 -16.35
CA PRO A 131 7.78 11.93 -15.88
C PRO A 131 6.35 11.61 -15.40
N SER A 132 5.60 12.60 -14.92
CA SER A 132 4.22 12.39 -14.44
C SER A 132 3.27 12.03 -15.58
N ILE A 133 3.50 12.60 -16.77
CA ILE A 133 2.78 12.28 -17.99
C ILE A 133 3.17 10.88 -18.47
N ALA A 134 4.47 10.53 -18.43
CA ALA A 134 4.94 9.20 -18.79
C ALA A 134 4.35 8.11 -17.87
N GLU A 135 4.33 8.33 -16.55
CA GLU A 135 3.72 7.42 -15.60
C GLU A 135 2.22 7.22 -15.89
N TRP A 136 1.51 8.31 -16.21
CA TRP A 136 0.10 8.26 -16.55
C TRP A 136 -0.17 7.45 -17.84
N ILE A 137 0.63 7.67 -18.89
CA ILE A 137 0.57 6.91 -20.15
C ILE A 137 0.84 5.43 -19.87
N CYS A 138 1.89 5.10 -19.14
CA CYS A 138 2.25 3.71 -18.83
C CYS A 138 1.18 3.02 -17.97
N ARG A 139 0.61 3.71 -16.97
CA ARG A 139 -0.49 3.19 -16.13
C ARG A 139 -1.69 2.74 -16.97
N SER A 140 -2.01 3.51 -18.02
CA SER A 140 -3.10 3.16 -18.93
C SER A 140 -2.79 1.93 -19.81
N SER A 141 -1.52 1.54 -19.97
CA SER A 141 -1.10 0.40 -20.79
C SER A 141 -0.97 -0.93 -20.03
N THR A 142 -0.68 -0.89 -18.72
CA THR A 142 -0.31 -2.07 -17.92
C THR A 142 -1.49 -2.75 -17.21
N GLN A 143 -2.68 -2.15 -17.22
CA GLN A 143 -3.82 -2.66 -16.47
C GLN A 143 -4.88 -3.24 -17.42
N ASP A 144 -4.61 -4.44 -17.93
CA ASP A 144 -5.51 -5.20 -18.81
C ASP A 144 -5.77 -4.45 -20.14
N SER A 145 -5.32 -5.03 -21.26
CA SER A 145 -5.50 -4.45 -22.62
C SER A 145 -6.96 -4.12 -22.99
N SER A 146 -7.92 -4.48 -22.14
CA SER A 146 -9.34 -4.19 -22.24
C SER A 146 -9.83 -2.91 -21.54
N LYS A 147 -9.06 -2.28 -20.62
CA LYS A 147 -9.64 -1.32 -19.64
C LYS A 147 -9.42 0.17 -19.91
N TYR A 148 -8.45 0.56 -20.75
CA TYR A 148 -8.25 1.96 -21.15
C TYR A 148 -8.27 2.12 -22.66
N THR A 149 -9.49 2.25 -23.15
CA THR A 149 -9.93 2.07 -24.55
C THR A 149 -10.21 3.41 -25.26
N TRP A 150 -9.92 4.55 -24.64
CA TRP A 150 -10.28 5.87 -25.21
C TRP A 150 -9.44 6.29 -26.43
N THR A 151 -8.28 5.67 -26.64
CA THR A 151 -7.49 5.76 -27.89
C THR A 151 -7.62 4.53 -28.79
N ASN A 152 -8.33 3.49 -28.36
CA ASN A 152 -8.47 2.24 -29.09
C ASN A 152 -9.40 2.44 -30.29
N TRP A 153 -9.01 1.88 -31.44
CA TRP A 153 -9.76 1.92 -32.68
C TRP A 153 -11.22 1.46 -32.55
N ASN A 154 -11.50 0.44 -31.73
CA ASN A 154 -12.84 -0.13 -31.57
C ASN A 154 -13.80 0.83 -30.85
N THR A 155 -13.36 1.41 -29.73
CA THR A 155 -14.20 2.26 -28.86
C THR A 155 -14.60 3.58 -29.50
N GLN A 156 -13.90 3.98 -30.54
CA GLN A 156 -14.13 5.25 -31.23
C GLN A 156 -15.01 5.11 -32.48
N ASN A 157 -15.21 3.87 -32.96
CA ASN A 157 -16.01 3.54 -34.15
C ASN A 157 -17.35 2.85 -33.79
N ASP A 158 -17.60 2.52 -32.51
CA ASP A 158 -18.87 1.95 -32.01
C ASP A 158 -20.04 2.96 -31.97
N SER A 159 -20.19 3.75 -33.03
CA SER A 159 -21.32 4.68 -33.20
C SER A 159 -21.80 4.67 -34.65
N TYR A 160 -22.31 3.52 -35.08
CA TYR A 160 -23.27 3.37 -36.17
C TYR A 160 -24.22 2.22 -35.87
#